data_AF-A0A4R9J5E6-F1
#
_entry.id   AF-A0A4R9J5E6-F1
#
_cell.length_a   1.000
_cell.length_b   1.000
_cell.length_c   1.000
_cell.angle_alpha   90.00
_cell.angle_beta   90.00
_cell.angle_gamma   90.00
#
_symmetry.space_group_name_H-M   'P 1'
#
loop_
_entity.id
_entity.type
_entity.pdbx_description
1 polymer ?
#
loop_
_entity_poly.entity_id
_entity_poly.type
_entity_poly.pdbx_seq_one_letter_code
_entity_poly.pdbx_strand_id
1 'polypeptide(L)'
;MSVYSLKKASKWMGVPKFLLLLIIVNFVCILGCKVFYVLEIWGRIWYFENTFVNSVKIVFFTWDGFNRVGQLGLWSAFVSGSGRSLLGAIVFFYFAIRLFCKISNEKGIDEYMNLLLPGALLGISIGKIGCWISGDGDFGQVVGFHLPPLSLAYSTADGAIVDTYGMSVLNLPFIEIILFVSLSILFIISPLKLEKNRDFFSITLLFYLGLRFVLGFLSLESPFFGPYENLDLSALKSGEDLRTYHWQGITFRQLVAIIYITNVLIKTKLIRKIIIKPW
;
A
#
# COMPACT_ATOMS: atom_id res chain seq x y z
N MET A 1 -3.43 -14.05 -19.09
CA MET A 1 -4.90 -13.93 -19.20
C MET A 1 -5.33 -14.87 -20.31
N SER A 2 -5.96 -15.99 -19.98
CA SER A 2 -6.32 -16.96 -21.03
C SER A 2 -7.46 -16.40 -21.89
N VAL A 3 -7.39 -16.64 -23.20
CA VAL A 3 -8.47 -16.37 -24.18
C VAL A 3 -9.82 -16.95 -23.70
N TYR A 4 -9.79 -17.95 -22.83
CA TYR A 4 -10.96 -18.57 -22.21
C TYR A 4 -11.65 -17.69 -21.15
N SER A 5 -10.88 -16.99 -20.31
CA SER A 5 -11.43 -16.05 -19.32
C SER A 5 -11.99 -14.78 -19.96
N LEU A 6 -11.36 -14.30 -21.05
CA LEU A 6 -11.84 -13.17 -21.83
C LEU A 6 -13.11 -13.50 -22.61
N LYS A 7 -13.20 -14.70 -23.23
CA LYS A 7 -14.44 -15.19 -23.88
C LYS A 7 -15.57 -15.41 -22.88
N LYS A 8 -15.27 -15.79 -21.63
CA LYS A 8 -16.27 -15.91 -20.56
C LYS A 8 -16.68 -14.51 -20.07
N ALA A 9 -15.74 -13.62 -19.75
CA ALA A 9 -16.02 -12.24 -19.34
C ALA A 9 -16.80 -11.44 -20.41
N SER A 10 -16.46 -11.57 -21.70
CA SER A 10 -17.18 -10.91 -22.80
C SER A 10 -18.59 -11.47 -23.02
N LYS A 11 -18.86 -12.69 -22.54
CA LYS A 11 -20.17 -13.34 -22.61
C LYS A 11 -20.99 -13.13 -21.33
N TRP A 12 -20.35 -12.74 -20.22
CA TRP A 12 -20.94 -12.62 -18.88
C TRP A 12 -21.34 -11.19 -18.52
N MET A 13 -20.67 -10.19 -19.08
CA MET A 13 -21.00 -8.79 -18.82
C MET A 13 -21.06 -8.00 -20.11
N GLY A 14 -22.24 -7.47 -20.42
CA GLY A 14 -22.35 -6.40 -21.41
C GLY A 14 -21.43 -5.23 -21.02
N VAL A 15 -20.92 -4.51 -22.02
CA VAL A 15 -20.03 -3.34 -21.85
C VAL A 15 -20.48 -2.40 -20.72
N PRO A 16 -21.78 -2.06 -20.55
CA PRO A 16 -22.21 -1.19 -19.46
C PRO A 16 -21.92 -1.72 -18.06
N LYS A 17 -22.10 -3.04 -17.83
CA LYS A 17 -21.81 -3.66 -16.54
C LYS A 17 -20.31 -3.65 -16.23
N PHE A 18 -19.48 -3.85 -17.25
CA PHE A 18 -18.03 -3.80 -17.08
C PHE A 18 -17.54 -2.39 -16.76
N LEU A 19 -18.07 -1.38 -17.44
CA LEU A 19 -17.80 0.01 -17.11
C LEU A 19 -18.26 0.36 -15.68
N LEU A 20 -19.46 -0.08 -15.28
CA LEU A 20 -19.95 0.11 -13.91
C LEU A 20 -19.01 -0.51 -12.87
N LEU A 21 -18.55 -1.75 -13.10
CA LEU A 21 -17.57 -2.42 -12.25
C LEU A 21 -16.29 -1.59 -12.12
N LEU A 22 -15.74 -1.11 -13.23
CA LEU A 22 -14.52 -0.30 -13.23
C LEU A 22 -14.73 1.03 -12.49
N ILE A 23 -15.86 1.70 -12.67
CA ILE A 23 -16.17 2.96 -11.98
C ILE A 23 -16.25 2.73 -10.46
N ILE A 24 -17.00 1.71 -10.03
CA ILE A 24 -17.14 1.37 -8.61
C ILE A 24 -15.78 1.02 -8.01
N VAL A 25 -15.02 0.16 -8.68
CA VAL A 25 -13.68 -0.25 -8.22
C VAL A 25 -12.76 0.97 -8.07
N ASN A 26 -12.66 1.83 -9.09
CA ASN A 26 -11.80 3.00 -9.02
C ASN A 26 -12.21 3.95 -7.89
N PHE A 27 -13.49 4.32 -7.81
CA PHE A 27 -13.97 5.26 -6.80
C PHE A 27 -13.75 4.73 -5.37
N VAL A 28 -14.13 3.49 -5.11
CA VAL A 28 -14.04 2.87 -3.80
C VAL A 28 -12.56 2.65 -3.42
N CYS A 29 -11.69 2.24 -4.35
CA CYS A 29 -10.26 2.12 -4.09
C CYS A 29 -9.60 3.47 -3.79
N ILE A 30 -9.93 4.55 -4.51
CA ILE A 30 -9.40 5.89 -4.25
C ILE A 30 -9.79 6.34 -2.84
N LEU A 31 -11.05 6.13 -2.46
CA LEU A 31 -11.52 6.42 -1.11
C LEU A 31 -10.74 5.61 -0.06
N GLY A 32 -10.56 4.31 -0.31
CA GLY A 32 -9.78 3.42 0.56
C GLY A 32 -8.33 3.86 0.73
N CYS A 33 -7.66 4.26 -0.37
CA CYS A 33 -6.31 4.81 -0.35
C CYS A 33 -6.20 6.00 0.60
N LYS A 34 -7.19 6.90 0.59
CA LYS A 34 -7.19 8.10 1.41
C LYS A 34 -7.49 7.83 2.87
N VAL A 35 -8.49 6.99 3.16
CA VAL A 35 -8.80 6.57 4.53
C VAL A 35 -7.58 5.92 5.18
N PHE A 36 -6.95 4.95 4.52
CA PHE A 36 -5.78 4.28 5.09
C PHE A 36 -4.54 5.16 5.10
N TYR A 37 -4.37 6.09 4.15
CA TYR A 37 -3.28 7.05 4.22
C TYR A 37 -3.37 7.89 5.50
N VAL A 38 -4.56 8.41 5.82
CA VAL A 38 -4.80 9.13 7.08
C VAL A 38 -4.49 8.27 8.31
N LEU A 39 -4.79 6.97 8.26
CA LEU A 39 -4.41 6.04 9.34
C LEU A 39 -2.90 5.81 9.42
N GLU A 40 -2.20 5.72 8.28
CA GLU A 40 -0.74 5.58 8.20
C GLU A 40 -0.03 6.79 8.80
N ILE A 41 -0.52 8.00 8.52
CA ILE A 41 0.04 9.25 9.06
C ILE A 41 -0.69 9.74 10.31
N TRP A 42 -1.47 8.89 10.99
CA TRP A 42 -2.32 9.33 12.11
C TRP A 42 -1.52 10.03 13.22
N GLY A 43 -0.32 9.53 13.50
CA GLY A 43 0.57 10.15 14.47
C GLY A 43 1.08 11.55 14.09
N ARG A 44 1.01 11.92 12.82
CA ARG A 44 1.36 13.26 12.29
C ARG A 44 0.16 14.19 12.20
N ILE A 45 -1.04 13.68 12.42
CA ILE A 45 -2.28 14.47 12.44
C ILE A 45 -2.62 14.86 13.88
N TRP A 46 -2.31 13.96 14.81
CA TRP A 46 -2.71 14.11 16.20
C TRP A 46 -1.70 14.91 17.03
N TYR A 47 -2.19 15.84 17.82
CA TYR A 47 -1.40 16.56 18.82
C TYR A 47 -2.25 16.86 20.06
N PHE A 48 -1.68 16.72 21.25
CA PHE A 48 -2.38 16.98 22.51
C PHE A 48 -2.17 18.42 22.95
N GLU A 49 -3.19 19.27 22.80
CA GLU A 49 -3.14 20.68 23.17
C GLU A 49 -4.18 21.01 24.23
N ASN A 50 -3.70 21.37 25.43
CA ASN A 50 -4.49 21.75 26.62
C ASN A 50 -5.41 20.63 27.14
N THR A 51 -6.38 20.18 26.35
CA THR A 51 -7.35 19.14 26.70
C THR A 51 -7.65 18.23 25.50
N PHE A 52 -7.98 16.97 25.77
CA PHE A 52 -8.35 16.00 24.75
C PHE A 52 -9.48 16.50 23.83
N VAL A 53 -10.49 17.16 24.41
CA VAL A 53 -11.64 17.70 23.67
C VAL A 53 -11.21 18.79 22.70
N ASN A 54 -10.27 19.66 23.09
CA ASN A 54 -9.75 20.69 22.19
C ASN A 54 -8.96 20.07 21.03
N SER A 55 -8.15 19.04 21.31
CA SER A 55 -7.46 18.29 20.26
C SER A 55 -8.39 17.63 19.26
N VAL A 56 -9.44 16.94 19.73
CA VAL A 56 -10.49 16.38 18.86
C VAL A 56 -11.12 17.48 18.01
N LYS A 57 -11.46 18.63 18.61
CA LYS A 57 -12.07 19.75 17.90
C LYS A 57 -11.19 20.25 16.77
N ILE A 58 -9.90 20.47 17.04
CA ILE A 58 -8.97 20.98 16.03
C ILE A 58 -8.78 19.94 14.92
N VAL A 59 -8.51 18.68 15.25
CA VAL A 59 -8.27 17.62 14.26
C VAL A 59 -9.46 17.40 13.33
N PHE A 60 -10.69 17.33 13.85
CA PHE A 60 -11.86 16.97 13.06
C PHE A 60 -12.61 18.15 12.46
N PHE A 61 -12.45 19.37 12.99
CA PHE A 61 -13.26 20.52 12.55
C PHE A 61 -12.45 21.69 11.99
N THR A 62 -11.13 21.54 11.82
CA THR A 62 -10.30 22.53 11.12
C THR A 62 -9.56 21.89 9.95
N TRP A 63 -9.40 22.62 8.85
CA TRP A 63 -8.78 22.10 7.63
C TRP A 63 -7.29 21.80 7.83
N ASP A 64 -6.59 22.75 8.48
CA ASP A 64 -5.15 22.71 8.69
C ASP A 64 -4.73 21.95 9.96
N GLY A 65 -5.68 21.57 10.82
CA GLY A 65 -5.40 20.89 12.08
C GLY A 65 -4.38 21.66 12.93
N PHE A 66 -3.26 21.01 13.23
CA PHE A 66 -2.19 21.53 14.07
C PHE A 66 -0.98 22.06 13.28
N ASN A 67 -1.19 22.57 12.06
CA ASN A 67 -0.09 23.04 11.19
C ASN A 67 0.85 24.08 11.84
N ARG A 68 0.33 24.91 12.75
CA ARG A 68 1.14 25.88 13.52
C ARG A 68 2.27 25.25 14.35
N VAL A 69 2.14 23.98 14.73
CA VAL A 69 3.16 23.21 15.45
C VAL A 69 3.79 22.12 14.57
N GLY A 70 3.67 22.25 13.24
CA GLY A 70 4.29 21.36 12.26
C GLY A 70 3.56 20.03 12.05
N GLN A 71 2.31 19.91 12.48
CA GLN A 71 1.49 18.70 12.29
C GLN A 71 0.62 18.84 11.04
N LEU A 72 0.29 17.73 10.39
CA LEU A 72 -0.56 17.70 9.20
C LEU A 72 -2.05 17.87 9.58
N GLY A 73 -2.79 18.58 8.73
CA GLY A 73 -4.25 18.64 8.85
C GLY A 73 -4.89 17.34 8.35
N LEU A 74 -5.91 16.85 9.08
CA LEU A 74 -6.64 15.63 8.68
C LEU A 74 -7.28 15.79 7.31
N TRP A 75 -8.02 16.88 7.13
CA TRP A 75 -8.78 17.12 5.90
C TRP A 75 -7.87 17.51 4.74
N SER A 76 -6.84 18.30 4.99
CA SER A 76 -5.83 18.63 3.98
C SER A 76 -5.12 17.37 3.48
N ALA A 77 -4.73 16.45 4.36
CA ALA A 77 -4.13 15.16 3.97
C ALA A 77 -5.12 14.22 3.27
N PHE A 78 -6.39 14.20 3.71
CA PHE A 78 -7.41 13.35 3.10
C PHE A 78 -7.74 13.79 1.67
N VAL A 79 -7.83 15.10 1.42
CA VAL A 79 -8.22 15.68 0.12
C VAL A 79 -7.03 15.95 -0.80
N SER A 80 -5.79 15.88 -0.30
CA SER A 80 -4.58 16.15 -1.10
C SER A 80 -4.48 15.29 -2.36
N GLY A 81 -3.76 15.76 -3.38
CA GLY A 81 -3.45 14.94 -4.57
C GLY A 81 -2.44 13.82 -4.28
N SER A 82 -1.59 14.01 -3.28
CA SER A 82 -0.52 13.11 -2.82
C SER A 82 -1.00 12.17 -1.71
N GLY A 83 -0.17 11.22 -1.28
CA GLY A 83 -0.48 10.35 -0.15
C GLY A 83 -1.60 9.34 -0.43
N ARG A 84 -1.22 8.14 -0.85
CA ARG A 84 -2.15 7.05 -1.16
C ARG A 84 -1.67 5.76 -0.53
N SER A 85 -2.48 5.18 0.36
CA SER A 85 -2.17 3.88 0.92
C SER A 85 -2.58 2.76 -0.03
N LEU A 86 -1.59 2.03 -0.54
CA LEU A 86 -1.82 0.84 -1.35
C LEU A 86 -2.62 -0.24 -0.59
N LEU A 87 -2.37 -0.37 0.71
CA LEU A 87 -3.10 -1.28 1.58
C LEU A 87 -4.59 -0.94 1.62
N GLY A 88 -4.91 0.36 1.73
CA GLY A 88 -6.28 0.86 1.63
C GLY A 88 -6.94 0.49 0.31
N ALA A 89 -6.21 0.65 -0.80
CA ALA A 89 -6.68 0.26 -2.14
C ALA A 89 -7.11 -1.21 -2.18
N ILE A 90 -6.29 -2.12 -1.64
CA ILE A 90 -6.55 -3.57 -1.71
C ILE A 90 -7.73 -3.97 -0.82
N VAL A 91 -7.82 -3.42 0.40
CA VAL A 91 -8.95 -3.68 1.30
C VAL A 91 -10.26 -3.17 0.67
N PHE A 92 -10.25 -1.97 0.10
CA PHE A 92 -11.41 -1.38 -0.53
C PHE A 92 -11.74 -2.01 -1.88
N PHE A 93 -10.76 -2.54 -2.61
CA PHE A 93 -10.99 -3.35 -3.80
C PHE A 93 -11.89 -4.55 -3.49
N TYR A 94 -11.62 -5.28 -2.39
CA TYR A 94 -12.47 -6.37 -1.93
C TYR A 94 -13.92 -5.91 -1.70
N PHE A 95 -14.10 -4.79 -1.01
CA PHE A 95 -15.41 -4.21 -0.75
C PHE A 95 -16.10 -3.73 -2.03
N ALA A 96 -15.34 -3.18 -2.99
CA ALA A 96 -15.86 -2.73 -4.28
C ALA A 96 -16.44 -3.89 -5.09
N ILE A 97 -15.73 -5.03 -5.16
CA ILE A 97 -16.24 -6.23 -5.82
C ILE A 97 -17.51 -6.74 -5.13
N ARG A 98 -17.51 -6.79 -3.79
CA ARG A 98 -18.72 -7.16 -3.02
C ARG A 98 -19.90 -6.23 -3.29
N LEU A 99 -19.65 -4.93 -3.30
CA LEU A 99 -20.66 -3.91 -3.57
C LEU A 99 -21.21 -4.05 -4.99
N PHE A 100 -20.33 -4.22 -5.98
CA PHE A 100 -20.73 -4.47 -7.37
C PHE A 100 -21.58 -5.73 -7.51
N CYS A 101 -21.15 -6.86 -6.93
CA CYS A 101 -21.92 -8.11 -6.97
C CYS A 101 -23.31 -7.94 -6.33
N LYS A 102 -23.40 -7.19 -5.23
CA LYS A 102 -24.67 -6.87 -4.57
C LYS A 102 -25.58 -6.01 -5.45
N ILE A 103 -25.05 -4.96 -6.06
CA ILE A 103 -25.83 -4.03 -6.92
C ILE A 103 -26.28 -4.74 -8.21
N SER A 104 -25.41 -5.55 -8.80
CA SER A 104 -25.66 -6.22 -10.08
C SER A 104 -26.33 -7.59 -9.93
N ASN A 105 -26.61 -8.02 -8.70
CA ASN A 105 -27.12 -9.37 -8.36
C ASN A 105 -26.28 -10.52 -8.94
N GLU A 106 -24.96 -10.32 -9.04
CA GLU A 106 -24.01 -11.30 -9.57
C GLU A 106 -23.49 -12.19 -8.45
N LYS A 107 -23.28 -13.47 -8.74
CA LYS A 107 -22.62 -14.43 -7.84
C LYS A 107 -21.19 -14.67 -8.32
N GLY A 108 -20.25 -14.87 -7.40
CA GLY A 108 -18.86 -15.21 -7.73
C GLY A 108 -17.85 -14.07 -7.53
N ILE A 109 -17.80 -13.52 -6.31
CA ILE A 109 -16.79 -12.51 -5.89
C ILE A 109 -15.38 -12.96 -6.27
N ASP A 110 -15.06 -14.23 -6.04
CA ASP A 110 -13.73 -14.78 -6.30
C ASP A 110 -13.37 -14.80 -7.79
N GLU A 111 -14.36 -15.03 -8.68
CA GLU A 111 -14.14 -14.96 -10.13
C GLU A 111 -13.78 -13.53 -10.55
N TYR A 112 -14.48 -12.52 -10.01
CA TYR A 112 -14.21 -11.10 -10.29
C TYR A 112 -12.87 -10.63 -9.74
N MET A 113 -12.55 -11.01 -8.50
CA MET A 113 -11.25 -10.69 -7.89
C MET A 113 -10.11 -11.28 -8.71
N ASN A 114 -10.20 -12.57 -9.06
CA ASN A 114 -9.16 -13.23 -9.84
C ASN A 114 -9.03 -12.66 -11.27
N LEU A 115 -10.14 -12.22 -11.87
CA LEU A 115 -10.13 -11.57 -13.19
C LEU A 115 -9.38 -10.23 -13.19
N LEU A 116 -9.62 -9.42 -12.16
CA LEU A 116 -9.11 -8.06 -12.07
C LEU A 116 -7.75 -7.96 -11.39
N LEU A 117 -7.33 -8.99 -10.64
CA LEU A 117 -6.08 -8.99 -9.88
C LEU A 117 -4.83 -8.67 -10.72
N PRO A 118 -4.60 -9.26 -11.92
CA PRO A 118 -3.43 -8.90 -12.73
C PRO A 118 -3.45 -7.43 -13.16
N GLY A 119 -4.63 -6.89 -13.50
CA GLY A 119 -4.78 -5.47 -13.83
C GLY A 119 -4.52 -4.56 -12.62
N ALA A 120 -4.96 -4.98 -11.44
CA ALA A 120 -4.67 -4.28 -10.19
C ALA A 120 -3.16 -4.25 -9.90
N LEU A 121 -2.47 -5.39 -9.99
CA LEU A 121 -1.01 -5.47 -9.81
C LEU A 121 -0.24 -4.56 -10.80
N LEU A 122 -0.64 -4.53 -12.07
CA LEU A 122 -0.05 -3.62 -13.05
C LEU A 122 -0.33 -2.15 -12.71
N GLY A 123 -1.56 -1.82 -12.28
CA GLY A 123 -1.89 -0.46 -11.82
C GLY A 123 -1.02 -0.01 -10.64
N ILE A 124 -0.70 -0.93 -9.74
CA ILE A 124 0.21 -0.69 -8.62
C ILE A 124 1.63 -0.43 -9.12
N SER A 125 2.14 -1.24 -10.05
CA SER A 125 3.44 -1.01 -10.68
C SER A 125 3.51 0.37 -11.34
N ILE A 126 2.46 0.79 -12.06
CA ILE A 126 2.39 2.13 -12.67
C ILE A 126 2.45 3.23 -11.60
N GLY A 127 1.71 3.07 -10.49
CA GLY A 127 1.79 4.01 -9.37
C GLY A 127 3.21 4.14 -8.81
N LYS A 128 3.93 3.00 -8.66
CA LYS A 128 5.30 2.97 -8.17
C LYS A 128 6.32 3.54 -9.16
N ILE A 129 6.08 3.38 -10.46
CA ILE A 129 6.85 4.10 -11.49
C ILE A 129 6.68 5.62 -11.31
N GLY A 130 5.46 6.08 -11.00
CA GLY A 130 5.20 7.47 -10.63
C GLY A 130 6.03 7.93 -9.43
N CYS A 131 6.05 7.16 -8.33
CA CYS A 131 6.90 7.46 -7.15
C CYS A 131 8.39 7.50 -7.51
N TRP A 132 8.86 6.57 -8.34
CA TRP A 132 10.26 6.54 -8.77
C TRP A 132 10.62 7.78 -9.59
N ILE A 133 9.80 8.15 -10.59
CA ILE A 133 10.06 9.29 -11.47
C ILE A 133 9.92 10.62 -10.72
N SER A 134 8.94 10.74 -9.83
CA SER A 134 8.69 11.98 -9.07
C SER A 134 9.74 12.24 -7.99
N GLY A 135 10.52 11.23 -7.59
CA GLY A 135 11.47 11.38 -6.51
C GLY A 135 10.81 11.58 -5.14
N ASP A 136 9.52 11.25 -4.99
CA ASP A 136 8.71 11.52 -3.81
C ASP A 136 8.33 10.21 -3.07
N GLY A 137 8.87 10.08 -1.85
CA GLY A 137 8.07 9.63 -0.71
C GLY A 137 7.93 8.13 -0.41
N ASP A 138 8.80 7.25 -0.90
CA ASP A 138 8.77 5.83 -0.51
C ASP A 138 10.18 5.18 -0.53
N PHE A 139 11.25 5.95 -0.33
CA PHE A 139 12.62 5.40 -0.33
C PHE A 139 12.94 4.66 0.97
N GLY A 140 13.91 3.75 0.86
CA GLY A 140 14.43 3.04 2.02
C GLY A 140 15.57 3.79 2.71
N GLN A 141 16.14 3.10 3.68
CA GLN A 141 17.28 3.58 4.47
C GLN A 141 18.50 3.94 3.61
N VAL A 142 19.38 4.74 4.19
CA VAL A 142 20.69 5.06 3.61
C VAL A 142 21.53 3.79 3.51
N VAL A 143 22.15 3.59 2.35
CA VAL A 143 23.02 2.46 2.05
C VAL A 143 24.42 2.95 1.71
N GLY A 144 25.43 2.13 2.02
CA GLY A 144 26.84 2.45 1.74
C GLY A 144 27.28 2.23 0.29
N PHE A 145 26.37 1.88 -0.61
CA PHE A 145 26.66 1.61 -2.02
C PHE A 145 25.81 2.49 -2.94
N HIS A 146 26.33 2.79 -4.12
CA HIS A 146 25.59 3.46 -5.18
C HIS A 146 25.51 2.54 -6.40
N LEU A 147 24.42 1.80 -6.51
CA LEU A 147 24.14 0.87 -7.60
C LEU A 147 22.75 1.15 -8.20
N PRO A 148 22.65 2.09 -9.15
CA PRO A 148 21.41 2.29 -9.90
C PRO A 148 21.03 1.02 -10.68
N PRO A 149 19.72 0.69 -10.80
CA PRO A 149 18.56 1.42 -10.27
C PRO A 149 18.18 1.04 -8.81
N LEU A 150 18.94 0.15 -8.15
CA LEU A 150 18.62 -0.36 -6.80
C LEU A 150 18.81 0.68 -5.70
N SER A 151 19.67 1.66 -5.91
CA SER A 151 19.82 2.83 -5.04
C SER A 151 19.74 4.12 -5.83
N LEU A 152 19.30 5.19 -5.18
CA LEU A 152 19.24 6.53 -5.73
C LEU A 152 19.96 7.50 -4.79
N ALA A 153 20.49 8.61 -5.32
CA ALA A 153 21.03 9.66 -4.48
C ALA A 153 19.91 10.62 -4.08
N TYR A 154 19.73 10.83 -2.78
CA TYR A 154 18.71 11.70 -2.20
C TYR A 154 19.35 12.87 -1.47
N SER A 155 18.86 14.08 -1.74
CA SER A 155 19.28 15.30 -1.07
C SER A 155 18.19 15.76 -0.11
N THR A 156 18.53 15.83 1.17
CA THR A 156 17.65 16.45 2.18
C THR A 156 17.56 17.96 2.02
N ALA A 157 18.54 18.60 1.36
CA ALA A 157 18.48 20.03 1.07
C ALA A 157 17.42 20.36 0.01
N ASP A 158 17.30 19.48 -1.00
CA ASP A 158 16.34 19.65 -2.10
C ASP A 158 15.02 18.91 -1.86
N GLY A 159 14.99 18.04 -0.83
CA GLY A 159 13.84 17.19 -0.51
C GLY A 159 13.53 16.15 -1.59
N ALA A 160 14.48 15.86 -2.48
CA ALA A 160 14.25 15.10 -3.71
C ALA A 160 15.46 14.25 -4.11
N ILE A 161 15.22 13.36 -5.07
CA ILE A 161 16.28 12.60 -5.75
C ILE A 161 17.08 13.55 -6.64
N VAL A 162 18.40 13.40 -6.59
CA VAL A 162 19.38 14.24 -7.28
C VAL A 162 20.43 13.37 -7.94
N ASP A 163 21.00 13.83 -9.06
CA ASP A 163 21.89 13.00 -9.89
C ASP A 163 23.37 13.05 -9.47
N THR A 164 23.81 14.10 -8.77
CA THR A 164 25.23 14.45 -8.64
C THR A 164 25.76 14.54 -7.21
N TYR A 165 24.89 14.60 -6.20
CA TYR A 165 25.26 14.68 -4.79
C TYR A 165 24.16 14.03 -3.93
N GLY A 166 24.39 13.86 -2.63
CA GLY A 166 23.38 13.32 -1.72
C GLY A 166 23.72 11.93 -1.17
N MET A 167 22.86 11.45 -0.28
CA MET A 167 23.02 10.15 0.38
C MET A 167 22.39 9.07 -0.49
N SER A 168 23.09 7.94 -0.65
CA SER A 168 22.54 6.81 -1.38
C SER A 168 21.45 6.15 -0.54
N VAL A 169 20.23 6.10 -1.04
CA VAL A 169 19.07 5.49 -0.39
C VAL A 169 18.56 4.32 -1.21
N LEU A 170 17.97 3.32 -0.55
CA LEU A 170 17.42 2.17 -1.24
C LEU A 170 16.20 2.56 -2.09
N ASN A 171 16.17 2.16 -3.36
CA ASN A 171 15.06 2.39 -4.27
C ASN A 171 13.97 1.33 -4.08
N LEU A 172 13.25 1.40 -2.95
CA LEU A 172 12.12 0.51 -2.66
C LEU A 172 11.04 0.53 -3.76
N PRO A 173 10.67 1.67 -4.38
CA PRO A 173 9.72 1.68 -5.49
C PRO A 173 10.15 0.79 -6.64
N PHE A 174 11.44 0.80 -7.01
CA PHE A 174 11.97 -0.06 -8.06
C PHE A 174 11.88 -1.56 -7.72
N ILE A 175 12.26 -1.92 -6.50
CA ILE A 175 12.14 -3.31 -6.01
C ILE A 175 10.67 -3.77 -6.12
N GLU A 176 9.73 -2.93 -5.68
CA GLU A 176 8.31 -3.21 -5.74
C GLU A 176 7.77 -3.32 -7.18
N ILE A 177 8.23 -2.46 -8.10
CA ILE A 177 7.87 -2.55 -9.53
C ILE A 177 8.25 -3.92 -10.09
N ILE A 178 9.50 -4.35 -9.90
CA ILE A 178 9.96 -5.66 -10.38
C ILE A 178 9.04 -6.75 -9.85
N LEU A 179 8.78 -6.76 -8.55
CA LEU A 179 7.97 -7.78 -7.90
C LEU A 179 6.54 -7.83 -8.44
N PHE A 180 5.86 -6.68 -8.56
CA PHE A 180 4.49 -6.64 -9.04
C PHE A 180 4.36 -6.97 -10.53
N VAL A 181 5.32 -6.54 -11.34
CA VAL A 181 5.37 -6.90 -12.77
C VAL A 181 5.64 -8.40 -12.91
N SER A 182 6.63 -8.94 -12.20
CA SER A 182 6.93 -10.38 -12.20
C SER A 182 5.73 -11.21 -11.76
N LEU A 183 5.04 -10.81 -10.68
CA LEU A 183 3.81 -11.48 -10.25
C LEU A 183 2.73 -11.40 -11.33
N SER A 184 2.48 -10.23 -11.91
CA SER A 184 1.49 -10.05 -12.99
C SER A 184 1.79 -10.95 -14.19
N ILE A 185 3.06 -11.03 -14.59
CA ILE A 185 3.53 -11.89 -15.68
C ILE A 185 3.35 -13.37 -15.32
N LEU A 186 3.74 -13.78 -14.12
CA LEU A 186 3.51 -15.14 -13.63
C LEU A 186 2.01 -15.48 -13.64
N PHE A 187 1.14 -14.56 -13.26
CA PHE A 187 -0.32 -14.72 -13.36
C PHE A 187 -0.80 -14.88 -14.81
N ILE A 188 -0.18 -14.18 -15.75
CA ILE A 188 -0.56 -14.22 -17.16
C ILE A 188 -0.10 -15.50 -17.85
N ILE A 189 1.13 -15.94 -17.55
CA ILE A 189 1.85 -17.02 -18.24
C ILE A 189 1.68 -18.37 -17.54
N SER A 190 1.52 -18.41 -16.22
CA SER A 190 1.55 -19.66 -15.47
C SER A 190 0.49 -20.64 -15.99
N PRO A 191 0.92 -21.85 -16.40
CA PRO A 191 0.04 -22.95 -16.77
C PRO A 191 -0.61 -23.61 -15.54
N LEU A 192 -0.61 -22.94 -14.38
CA LEU A 192 -1.58 -23.16 -13.31
C LEU A 192 -2.97 -22.87 -13.90
N LYS A 193 -3.45 -23.85 -14.68
CA LYS A 193 -4.83 -24.02 -15.10
C LYS A 193 -5.64 -23.62 -13.90
N LEU A 194 -6.54 -22.66 -14.13
CA LEU A 194 -7.57 -22.19 -13.23
C LEU A 194 -8.36 -23.39 -12.71
N GLU A 195 -7.79 -24.16 -11.78
CA GLU A 195 -8.52 -25.09 -10.97
C GLU A 195 -9.50 -24.23 -10.19
N LYS A 196 -10.76 -24.61 -10.31
CA LYS A 196 -11.96 -23.83 -9.96
C LYS A 196 -12.03 -23.35 -8.50
N ASN A 197 -11.02 -23.61 -7.67
CA ASN A 197 -11.05 -23.47 -6.21
C ASN A 197 -9.78 -22.88 -5.56
N ARG A 198 -8.81 -22.33 -6.31
CA ARG A 198 -7.66 -21.67 -5.66
C ARG A 198 -7.95 -20.18 -5.44
N ASP A 199 -7.91 -19.76 -4.18
CA ASP A 199 -8.03 -18.37 -3.75
C ASP A 199 -6.72 -17.61 -4.03
N PHE A 200 -6.48 -17.33 -5.31
CA PHE A 200 -5.29 -16.63 -5.78
C PHE A 200 -5.20 -15.21 -5.22
N PHE A 201 -6.34 -14.54 -5.04
CA PHE A 201 -6.39 -13.23 -4.40
C PHE A 201 -5.76 -13.28 -3.00
N SER A 202 -6.17 -14.23 -2.14
CA SER A 202 -5.58 -14.37 -0.81
C SER A 202 -4.10 -14.73 -0.83
N ILE A 203 -3.65 -15.56 -1.77
CA ILE A 203 -2.22 -15.91 -1.92
C ILE A 203 -1.40 -14.68 -2.32
N THR A 204 -1.86 -13.93 -3.31
CA THR A 204 -1.21 -12.68 -3.75
C THR A 204 -1.20 -11.64 -2.65
N LEU A 205 -2.30 -11.52 -1.91
CA LEU A 205 -2.39 -10.62 -0.78
C LEU A 205 -1.45 -11.02 0.36
N LEU A 206 -1.35 -12.31 0.66
CA LEU A 206 -0.36 -12.83 1.61
C LEU A 206 1.07 -12.54 1.17
N PHE A 207 1.39 -12.81 -0.10
CA PHE A 207 2.72 -12.53 -0.64
C PHE A 207 3.04 -11.04 -0.56
N TYR A 208 2.11 -10.18 -0.98
CA TYR A 208 2.23 -8.73 -0.90
C TYR A 208 2.46 -8.27 0.54
N LEU A 209 1.65 -8.72 1.50
CA LEU A 209 1.75 -8.30 2.90
C LEU A 209 3.02 -8.83 3.56
N GLY A 210 3.42 -10.06 3.27
CA GLY A 210 4.70 -10.61 3.72
C GLY A 210 5.89 -9.80 3.18
N LEU A 211 5.81 -9.40 1.91
CA LEU A 211 6.83 -8.56 1.30
C LEU A 211 6.88 -7.17 1.93
N ARG A 212 5.72 -6.50 2.09
CA ARG A 212 5.65 -5.18 2.74
C ARG A 212 6.07 -5.22 4.19
N PHE A 213 5.83 -6.34 4.88
CA PHE A 213 6.34 -6.54 6.23
C PHE A 213 7.87 -6.50 6.26
N VAL A 214 8.53 -7.21 5.33
CA VAL A 214 10.00 -7.23 5.20
C VAL A 214 10.53 -5.87 4.75
N LEU A 215 9.91 -5.26 3.73
CA LEU A 215 10.32 -3.93 3.25
C LEU A 215 10.13 -2.84 4.31
N GLY A 216 9.19 -3.02 5.25
CA GLY A 216 8.99 -2.12 6.39
C GLY A 216 10.21 -2.00 7.32
N PHE A 217 11.09 -3.00 7.35
CA PHE A 217 12.36 -2.89 8.09
C PHE A 217 13.42 -2.05 7.35
N LEU A 218 13.26 -1.92 6.04
CA LEU A 218 14.17 -1.19 5.16
C LEU A 218 13.63 0.20 4.82
N SER A 219 12.38 0.51 5.14
CA SER A 219 11.75 1.79 4.85
C SER A 219 12.05 2.85 5.91
N LEU A 220 11.99 4.11 5.50
CA LEU A 220 12.02 5.26 6.39
C LEU A 220 10.58 5.63 6.76
N GLU A 221 9.94 4.78 7.56
CA GLU A 221 8.57 4.96 8.05
C GLU A 221 8.55 5.25 9.55
N SER A 222 7.69 6.17 9.97
CA SER A 222 7.43 6.41 11.39
C SER A 222 6.79 5.17 12.06
N PRO A 223 7.21 4.81 13.29
CA PRO A 223 6.57 3.73 14.03
C PRO A 223 5.10 4.10 14.33
N PHE A 224 4.23 3.10 14.32
CA PHE A 224 2.81 3.29 14.66
C PHE A 224 2.61 3.56 16.16
N PHE A 225 3.45 2.93 16.98
CA PHE A 225 3.52 3.15 18.42
C PHE A 225 4.90 3.72 18.77
N GLY A 226 4.97 4.98 19.22
CA GLY A 226 6.22 5.63 19.61
C GLY A 226 6.01 7.10 19.97
N PRO A 227 7.00 7.76 20.61
CA PRO A 227 6.98 9.22 20.74
C PRO A 227 6.90 9.82 19.34
N TYR A 228 5.99 10.79 19.15
CA TYR A 228 5.65 11.42 17.87
C TYR A 228 6.80 12.31 17.34
N GLU A 229 7.99 11.76 17.16
CA GLU A 229 9.06 12.40 16.40
C GLU A 229 8.77 12.17 14.92
N ASN A 230 8.44 13.25 14.22
CA ASN A 230 8.00 13.27 12.83
C ASN A 230 9.09 12.74 11.91
N LEU A 231 9.00 11.48 11.54
CA LEU A 231 9.99 10.81 10.70
C LEU A 231 9.37 10.44 9.35
N ASP A 232 9.36 11.43 8.46
CA ASP A 232 9.09 11.25 7.04
C ASP A 232 10.10 12.11 6.26
N LEU A 233 10.62 11.60 5.15
CA LEU A 233 11.54 12.30 4.24
C LEU A 233 10.99 13.68 3.83
N SER A 234 9.67 13.79 3.64
CA SER A 234 8.98 15.05 3.32
C SER A 234 8.89 16.04 4.49
N ALA A 235 9.11 15.58 5.72
CA ALA A 235 9.09 16.37 6.96
C ALA A 235 10.50 16.65 7.50
N LEU A 236 11.54 16.10 6.89
CA LEU A 236 12.92 16.37 7.27
C LEU A 236 13.23 17.84 7.07
N LYS A 237 13.84 18.44 8.08
CA LYS A 237 14.43 19.76 7.92
C LYS A 237 15.63 19.64 6.99
N SER A 238 15.81 20.65 6.14
CA SER A 238 16.99 20.78 5.29
C SER A 238 18.27 20.57 6.13
N GLY A 239 19.10 19.61 5.71
CA GLY A 239 20.38 19.30 6.36
C GLY A 239 20.38 18.20 7.43
N GLU A 240 19.25 17.52 7.69
CA GLU A 240 19.25 16.35 8.59
C GLU A 240 20.02 15.16 8.00
N ASP A 241 20.80 14.46 8.84
CA ASP A 241 21.57 13.28 8.43
C ASP A 241 20.69 12.03 8.49
N LEU A 242 20.31 11.54 7.29
CA LEU A 242 19.46 10.38 7.14
C LEU A 242 20.07 9.08 7.69
N ARG A 243 21.38 9.04 7.91
CA ARG A 243 22.07 7.86 8.46
C ARG A 243 21.68 7.57 9.91
N THR A 244 21.13 8.56 10.61
CA THR A 244 20.61 8.38 11.97
C THR A 244 19.26 7.68 12.00
N TYR A 245 18.55 7.64 10.87
CA TYR A 245 17.24 7.03 10.76
C TYR A 245 17.33 5.55 10.38
N HIS A 246 16.89 4.73 11.32
CA HIS A 246 16.78 3.28 11.21
C HIS A 246 15.37 2.86 11.63
N TRP A 247 15.02 1.59 11.46
CA TRP A 247 13.74 1.08 11.94
C TRP A 247 13.62 1.28 13.46
N GLN A 248 12.66 2.11 13.89
CA GLN A 248 12.44 2.48 15.30
C GLN A 248 11.28 1.74 15.95
N GLY A 249 10.47 1.00 15.18
CA GLY A 249 9.35 0.24 15.71
C GLY A 249 8.37 -0.21 14.63
N ILE A 250 7.35 -0.97 15.05
CA ILE A 250 6.36 -1.55 14.14
C ILE A 250 5.56 -0.44 13.45
N THR A 251 5.61 -0.41 12.11
CA THR A 251 4.84 0.55 11.30
C THR A 251 3.39 0.08 11.14
N PHE A 252 2.48 0.98 10.75
CA PHE A 252 1.08 0.62 10.53
C PHE A 252 0.95 -0.49 9.47
N ARG A 253 1.76 -0.41 8.41
CA ARG A 253 1.79 -1.41 7.33
C ARG A 253 2.22 -2.78 7.86
N GLN A 254 3.25 -2.84 8.72
CA GLN A 254 3.70 -4.07 9.37
C GLN A 254 2.62 -4.64 10.29
N LEU A 255 1.93 -3.80 11.06
CA LEU A 255 0.84 -4.21 11.94
C LEU A 255 -0.32 -4.85 11.16
N VAL A 256 -0.75 -4.24 10.06
CA VAL A 256 -1.82 -4.81 9.24
C VAL A 256 -1.37 -6.10 8.56
N ALA A 257 -0.11 -6.18 8.11
CA ALA A 257 0.44 -7.41 7.57
C ALA A 257 0.39 -8.57 8.58
N ILE A 258 0.79 -8.32 9.84
CA ILE A 258 0.68 -9.31 10.93
C ILE A 258 -0.78 -9.76 11.10
N ILE A 259 -1.71 -8.82 11.28
CA ILE A 259 -3.13 -9.14 11.52
C ILE A 259 -3.69 -10.03 10.40
N TYR A 260 -3.39 -9.68 9.16
CA TYR A 260 -3.89 -10.44 8.01
C TYR A 260 -3.24 -11.82 7.90
N ILE A 261 -1.91 -11.91 8.02
CA ILE A 261 -1.20 -13.20 8.00
C ILE A 261 -1.74 -14.11 9.08
N THR A 262 -1.91 -13.60 10.32
CA THR A 262 -2.52 -14.35 11.42
C THR A 262 -3.95 -14.81 11.07
N ASN A 263 -4.78 -13.94 10.49
CA ASN A 263 -6.14 -14.31 10.09
C ASN A 263 -6.15 -15.46 9.07
N VAL A 264 -5.27 -15.39 8.06
CA VAL A 264 -5.18 -16.45 7.04
C VAL A 264 -4.65 -17.74 7.64
N LEU A 265 -3.64 -17.69 8.52
CA LEU A 265 -3.12 -18.87 9.21
C LEU A 265 -4.18 -19.56 10.09
N ILE A 266 -5.01 -18.79 10.78
CA ILE A 266 -6.15 -19.31 11.57
C ILE A 266 -7.18 -19.97 10.65
N LYS A 267 -7.59 -19.28 9.58
CA LYS A 267 -8.62 -19.80 8.64
C LYS A 267 -8.17 -21.03 7.87
N THR A 268 -6.91 -21.10 7.45
CA THR A 268 -6.40 -22.18 6.60
C THR A 268 -6.12 -23.48 7.34
N LYS A 269 -6.33 -23.56 8.67
CA LYS A 269 -5.96 -24.72 9.50
C LYS A 269 -4.51 -25.19 9.26
N LEU A 270 -3.61 -24.33 8.74
CA LEU A 270 -2.22 -24.71 8.47
C LEU A 270 -1.51 -25.14 9.77
N ILE A 271 -1.86 -24.48 10.88
CA ILE A 271 -1.40 -24.81 12.23
C ILE A 271 -1.81 -26.24 12.64
N ARG A 272 -2.99 -26.75 12.24
CA ARG A 272 -3.37 -28.14 12.55
C ARG A 272 -2.53 -29.17 11.78
N LYS A 273 -2.02 -28.84 10.59
CA LYS A 273 -1.12 -29.75 9.85
C LYS A 273 0.32 -29.68 10.33
N ILE A 274 0.78 -28.51 10.80
CA ILE A 274 2.16 -28.30 11.24
C ILE A 274 2.36 -28.70 12.72
N ILE A 275 1.34 -28.53 13.58
CA ILE A 275 1.44 -28.85 15.03
C ILE A 275 0.95 -30.27 15.36
N ILE A 276 0.02 -30.86 14.60
CA ILE A 276 -0.58 -32.19 14.93
C ILE A 276 0.12 -33.34 14.17
N LYS A 277 1.20 -33.07 13.46
CA LYS A 277 2.14 -34.12 13.03
C LYS A 277 3.59 -33.71 13.33
N PRO A 278 4.03 -33.83 14.59
CA PRO A 278 5.42 -34.16 14.84
C PRO A 278 5.54 -35.67 14.62
N TRP A 279 6.13 -36.06 13.49
CA TRP A 279 6.63 -37.42 13.18
C TRP A 279 5.64 -38.57 13.39
#